data_AF-A0A538NXB1-F1
#
_entry.id   AF-A0A538NXB1-F1
#
_cell.length_a   1.000
_cell.length_b   1.000
_cell.length_c   1.000
_cell.angle_alpha   90.00
_cell.angle_beta   90.00
_cell.angle_gamma   90.00
#
_symmetry.space_group_name_H-M   'P 1'
#
loop_
_entity.id
_entity.type
_entity.pdbx_description
1 polymer ?
#
loop_
_entity_poly.entity_id
_entity_poly.type
_entity_poly.pdbx_seq_one_letter_code
_entity_poly.pdbx_strand_id
1 'polypeptide(L)'
;FTKIIRKMQRNWRVAVSTAIKHGVAVPAFSASLAYFDSYRQVRLPANLLQAQRDFFGAHTYERIDKPGVFHTEWIESDQKPAERPTEPKTPAPHHAGE
;
A
#
# COMPACT_ATOMS: atom_id res chain seq x y z
N PHE A 1 -18.91 -6.00 -18.60
CA PHE A 1 -19.00 -5.47 -17.22
C PHE A 1 -18.62 -3.98 -17.07
N THR A 2 -17.57 -3.46 -17.70
CA THR A 2 -17.11 -2.05 -17.54
C THR A 2 -18.20 -0.98 -17.69
N LYS A 3 -19.07 -1.10 -18.71
CA LYS A 3 -20.18 -0.15 -18.92
C LYS A 3 -21.15 -0.14 -17.72
N ILE A 4 -21.48 -1.31 -17.18
CA ILE A 4 -22.39 -1.45 -16.04
C ILE A 4 -21.75 -0.84 -14.79
N ILE A 5 -20.50 -1.17 -14.50
CA ILE A 5 -19.78 -0.65 -13.33
C ILE A 5 -19.66 0.87 -13.38
N ARG A 6 -19.31 1.46 -14.55
CA ARG A 6 -19.26 2.92 -14.72
C ARG A 6 -20.61 3.58 -14.44
N LYS A 7 -21.71 2.97 -14.89
CA LYS A 7 -23.07 3.49 -14.67
C LYS A 7 -23.51 3.35 -13.21
N MET A 8 -23.18 2.24 -12.55
CA MET A 8 -23.74 1.88 -11.24
C MET A 8 -22.88 2.29 -10.03
N GLN A 9 -21.57 2.51 -10.19
CA GLN A 9 -20.66 2.76 -9.06
C GLN A 9 -21.09 3.91 -8.14
N ARG A 10 -21.76 4.95 -8.67
CA ARG A 10 -22.28 6.06 -7.86
C ARG A 10 -23.38 5.58 -6.91
N ASN A 11 -24.36 4.84 -7.43
CA ASN A 11 -25.47 4.32 -6.63
C ASN A 11 -24.98 3.29 -5.62
N TRP A 12 -23.97 2.50 -5.99
CA TRP A 12 -23.32 1.56 -5.08
C TRP A 12 -22.71 2.27 -3.86
N ARG A 13 -22.00 3.39 -4.07
CA ARG A 13 -21.47 4.23 -2.98
C ARG A 13 -22.56 4.82 -2.09
N VAL A 14 -23.66 5.29 -2.70
CA VAL A 14 -24.81 5.81 -1.95
C VAL A 14 -25.40 4.71 -1.06
N ALA A 15 -25.62 3.51 -1.59
CA ALA A 15 -26.14 2.39 -0.81
C ALA A 15 -25.24 2.03 0.37
N VAL A 16 -23.91 1.92 0.14
CA VAL A 16 -22.93 1.63 1.20
C VAL A 16 -22.91 2.75 2.26
N SER A 17 -22.86 4.02 1.85
CA SER A 17 -22.83 5.14 2.79
C SER A 17 -24.11 5.23 3.62
N THR A 18 -25.27 5.05 2.99
CA THR A 18 -26.58 5.08 3.68
C THR A 18 -26.67 3.94 4.70
N ALA A 19 -26.27 2.72 4.33
CA ALA A 19 -26.27 1.59 5.24
C ALA A 19 -25.39 1.85 6.48
N ILE A 20 -24.17 2.34 6.28
CA ILE A 20 -23.24 2.69 7.39
C ILE A 20 -23.84 3.76 8.30
N LYS A 21 -24.43 4.82 7.74
CA LYS A 21 -25.06 5.91 8.52
C LYS A 21 -26.21 5.43 9.41
N HIS A 22 -26.89 4.35 9.03
CA HIS A 22 -27.99 3.76 9.79
C HIS A 22 -27.57 2.55 10.63
N GLY A 23 -26.26 2.24 10.72
CA GLY A 23 -25.77 1.09 11.47
C GLY A 23 -26.13 -0.26 10.85
N VAL A 24 -26.49 -0.31 9.56
CA VAL A 24 -26.79 -1.56 8.85
C VAL A 24 -25.50 -2.18 8.33
N ALA A 25 -25.22 -3.41 8.79
CA ALA A 25 -24.03 -4.15 8.37
C ALA A 25 -24.11 -4.54 6.89
N VAL A 26 -23.11 -4.13 6.10
CA VAL A 26 -22.99 -4.41 4.66
C VAL A 26 -21.58 -4.91 4.28
N PRO A 27 -21.08 -5.99 4.92
CA PRO A 27 -19.68 -6.41 4.78
C PRO A 27 -19.29 -6.76 3.34
N ALA A 28 -20.10 -7.57 2.64
CA ALA A 28 -19.82 -7.94 1.26
C ALA A 28 -19.86 -6.72 0.31
N PHE A 29 -20.88 -5.86 0.45
CA PHE A 29 -21.04 -4.67 -0.40
C PHE A 29 -19.92 -3.65 -0.22
N SER A 30 -19.49 -3.42 1.02
CA SER A 30 -18.38 -2.50 1.32
C SER A 30 -17.02 -3.09 0.90
N ALA A 31 -16.77 -4.38 1.18
CA ALA A 31 -15.53 -5.05 0.78
C ALA A 31 -15.37 -5.11 -0.74
N SER A 32 -16.43 -5.45 -1.48
CA SER A 32 -16.38 -5.47 -2.95
C SER A 32 -16.12 -4.06 -3.53
N LEU A 33 -16.65 -3.00 -2.91
CA LEU A 33 -16.39 -1.61 -3.35
C LEU A 33 -14.94 -1.23 -3.09
N ALA A 34 -14.42 -1.56 -1.90
CA ALA A 34 -13.03 -1.34 -1.55
C ALA A 34 -12.07 -2.11 -2.46
N TYR A 35 -12.39 -3.34 -2.83
CA TYR A 35 -11.63 -4.13 -3.80
C TYR A 35 -11.63 -3.46 -5.18
N PHE A 36 -12.80 -3.07 -5.69
CA PHE A 36 -12.90 -2.39 -6.99
C PHE A 36 -12.09 -1.09 -7.01
N ASP A 37 -12.19 -0.29 -5.95
CA ASP A 37 -11.41 0.94 -5.82
C ASP A 37 -9.92 0.66 -5.70
N SER A 38 -9.50 -0.37 -4.98
CA SER A 38 -8.08 -0.73 -4.87
C SER A 38 -7.52 -1.20 -6.20
N TYR A 39 -8.27 -2.03 -6.93
CA TYR A 39 -7.84 -2.62 -8.19
C TYR A 39 -7.62 -1.59 -9.31
N ARG A 40 -8.45 -0.54 -9.36
CA ARG A 40 -8.36 0.49 -10.42
C ARG A 40 -7.36 1.60 -10.13
N GLN A 41 -6.73 1.61 -8.96
CA GLN A 41 -5.76 2.64 -8.58
C GLN A 41 -4.36 2.21 -8.97
N VAL A 42 -3.66 3.09 -9.71
CA VAL A 42 -2.27 2.84 -10.11
C VAL A 42 -1.33 2.93 -8.91
N ARG A 43 -1.67 3.75 -7.90
CA ARG A 43 -0.88 3.93 -6.67
C ARG A 43 -1.77 3.72 -5.45
N LEU A 44 -1.40 2.75 -4.64
CA LEU A 44 -2.02 2.49 -3.33
C LEU A 44 -1.10 2.99 -2.22
N PRO A 45 -1.63 3.24 -1.01
CA PRO A 45 -0.84 3.66 0.15
C PRO A 45 0.10 2.57 0.71
N ALA A 46 0.29 1.46 -0.03
CA ALA A 46 1.19 0.36 0.35
C ALA A 46 2.66 0.81 0.48
N ASN A 47 3.04 1.95 -0.10
CA ASN A 47 4.36 2.56 0.08
C ASN A 47 4.62 2.94 1.56
N LEU A 48 3.59 3.38 2.31
CA LEU A 48 3.75 3.65 3.74
C LEU A 48 4.00 2.36 4.53
N LEU A 49 3.34 1.27 4.15
CA LEU A 49 3.57 -0.04 4.76
C LEU A 49 5.01 -0.52 4.49
N GLN A 50 5.51 -0.36 3.27
CA GLN A 50 6.91 -0.64 2.94
C GLN A 50 7.87 0.21 3.77
N ALA A 51 7.61 1.52 3.90
CA ALA A 51 8.40 2.40 4.76
C ALA A 51 8.41 1.94 6.23
N GLN A 52 7.26 1.54 6.78
CA GLN A 52 7.16 1.02 8.14
C GLN A 52 7.93 -0.29 8.33
N ARG A 53 7.83 -1.23 7.38
CA ARG A 53 8.57 -2.50 7.41
C ARG A 53 10.08 -2.27 7.39
N ASP A 54 10.53 -1.33 6.57
CA ASP A 54 11.94 -0.96 6.49
C ASP A 54 12.41 -0.24 7.76
N PHE A 55 11.60 0.67 8.29
CA PHE A 55 11.87 1.41 9.52
C PHE A 55 12.06 0.52 10.74
N PHE A 56 11.12 -0.40 11.00
CA PHE A 56 11.15 -1.23 12.22
C PHE A 56 11.95 -2.52 12.07
N GLY A 57 12.22 -2.97 10.84
CA GLY A 57 12.74 -4.33 10.60
C GLY A 57 13.80 -4.44 9.51
N ALA A 58 14.28 -3.33 8.94
CA ALA A 58 15.25 -3.34 7.84
C ALA A 58 14.84 -4.26 6.66
N HIS A 59 13.53 -4.39 6.44
CA HIS A 59 12.95 -5.29 5.44
C HIS A 59 13.13 -4.84 3.99
N THR A 60 13.73 -3.67 3.76
CA THR A 60 13.96 -3.07 2.44
C THR A 60 12.66 -2.73 1.68
N TYR A 61 12.78 -1.99 0.59
CA TYR A 61 11.69 -1.65 -0.31
C TYR A 61 12.20 -1.35 -1.73
N GLU A 62 11.30 -1.31 -2.71
CA GLU A 62 11.60 -0.91 -4.09
C GLU A 62 11.16 0.52 -4.37
N ARG A 63 11.82 1.16 -5.33
CA ARG A 63 11.51 2.52 -5.78
C ARG A 63 10.88 2.52 -7.17
N ILE A 64 10.08 3.55 -7.42
CA ILE A 64 9.40 3.76 -8.71
C ILE A 64 10.26 4.49 -9.75
N ASP A 65 11.30 5.20 -9.30
CA ASP A 65 12.14 6.05 -10.13
C ASP A 65 13.48 5.37 -10.47
N LYS A 66 13.88 4.36 -9.70
CA LYS A 66 15.14 3.64 -9.87
C LYS A 66 14.96 2.14 -9.60
N PRO A 67 15.50 1.26 -10.45
CA PRO A 67 15.50 -0.18 -10.19
C PRO A 67 16.43 -0.52 -9.03
N GLY A 68 16.09 -1.57 -8.28
CA GLY A 68 16.87 -2.08 -7.15
C GLY A 68 16.07 -2.16 -5.86
N VAL A 69 16.73 -2.70 -4.84
CA VAL A 69 16.18 -2.86 -3.48
C VAL A 69 16.91 -1.88 -2.56
N PHE A 70 16.18 -1.14 -1.75
CA PHE A 70 16.71 -0.05 -0.93
C PHE A 70 16.41 -0.28 0.54
N HIS A 71 17.35 0.10 1.40
CA HIS A 71 17.15 0.20 2.84
C HIS A 71 17.44 1.64 3.26
N THR A 72 16.55 2.25 4.03
CA THR A 72 16.77 3.56 4.63
C THR A 72 17.17 3.40 6.09
N GLU A 73 18.28 4.02 6.47
CA GLU A 73 18.52 4.31 7.88
C GLU A 73 17.63 5.50 8.25
N TRP A 74 16.53 5.25 8.95
CA TRP A 74 15.49 6.28 9.14
C TRP A 74 15.78 7.26 10.28
N ILE A 75 16.60 6.84 11.25
CA ILE A 75 16.95 7.61 12.44
C ILE A 75 18.47 7.68 12.54
N GLU A 76 19.01 8.88 12.71
CA GLU A 76 20.43 9.09 13.02
C GLU A 76 20.72 8.88 14.51
N SER A 77 22.01 8.75 14.86
CA SER A 77 22.43 8.49 16.25
C SER A 77 21.98 9.54 17.27
N ASP A 78 21.58 10.74 16.81
CA ASP A 78 21.05 11.83 17.62
C ASP A 78 19.51 11.97 17.54
N GLN A 79 18.83 10.92 17.07
CA GLN A 79 17.38 10.86 16.84
C GLN A 79 16.82 11.84 15.79
N LYS A 80 17.67 12.41 14.93
CA LYS A 80 17.19 13.18 13.78
C LYS A 80 16.77 12.27 12.63
N PRO A 81 15.80 12.69 11.81
CA PRO A 81 15.51 12.00 10.55
C PRO A 81 16.76 12.00 9.67
N ALA A 82 17.09 10.87 9.07
CA ALA A 82 18.23 10.81 8.17
C ALA A 82 18.00 11.67 6.91
N GLU A 83 19.00 12.47 6.57
CA GLU A 83 18.98 13.33 5.39
C GLU A 83 19.67 12.69 4.17
N ARG A 84 20.35 11.56 4.37
CA ARG A 84 21.16 10.92 3.33
C ARG A 84 20.31 10.08 2.36
N PRO A 85 20.55 10.19 1.04
CA PRO A 85 19.88 9.33 0.06
C PRO A 85 20.24 7.86 0.25
N THR A 86 19.25 6.98 0.16
CA THR A 86 19.47 5.53 0.17
C THR A 86 20.03 5.01 -1.13
N GLU A 87 21.11 4.24 -1.02
CA GLU A 87 21.71 3.51 -2.13
C GLU A 87 21.07 2.12 -2.29
N PRO A 88 21.06 1.56 -3.51
CA PRO A 88 20.54 0.21 -3.72
C PRO A 88 21.46 -0.82 -3.05
N LYS A 89 20.88 -1.74 -2.28
CA LYS A 89 21.57 -2.92 -1.74
C LYS A 89 21.62 -4.00 -2.80
N THR A 90 22.76 -4.69 -2.91
CA THR A 90 22.86 -5.97 -3.62
C THR A 90 22.00 -7.00 -2.87
N PRO A 91 21.09 -7.72 -3.54
CA PRO A 91 20.35 -8.80 -2.90
C PRO A 91 21.34 -9.81 -2.34
N ALA A 92 21.21 -10.16 -1.05
CA ALA A 92 21.98 -11.28 -0.51
C ALA A 92 21.63 -12.54 -1.34
N PRO A 93 22.62 -13.37 -1.71
CA PRO A 93 22.32 -14.63 -2.38
C PRO A 93 21.33 -15.39 -1.51
N HIS A 94 20.21 -15.81 -2.10
CA HIS A 94 19.27 -16.68 -1.42
C HIS A 94 20.06 -17.89 -0.93
N HIS A 95 20.19 -18.05 0.39
CA HIS A 95 20.60 -19.33 0.95
C HIS A 95 19.50 -20.32 0.56
N ALA A 96 19.73 -21.04 -0.54
CA ALA A 96 19.01 -22.26 -0.83
C ALA A 96 19.33 -23.20 0.33
N GLY A 97 18.40 -23.27 1.29
CA GLY A 97 18.51 -24.18 2.41
C GLY A 97 18.64 -25.62 1.90
N GLU A 98 19.56 -26.36 2.51
CA GLU A 98 19.60 -27.82 2.52
C GLU A 98 18.29 -28.43 3.07
#